data_AF-A0A7W3P5N8-F1
#
_entry.id   AF-A0A7W3P5N8-F1
#
_cell.length_a   1.000
_cell.length_b   1.000
_cell.length_c   1.000
_cell.angle_alpha   90.00
_cell.angle_beta   90.00
_cell.angle_gamma   90.00
#
_symmetry.space_group_name_H-M   'P 1'
#
loop_
_entity.id
_entity.type
_entity.pdbx_description
1 polymer ?
#
loop_
_entity_poly.entity_id
_entity_poly.type
_entity_poly.pdbx_seq_one_letter_code
_entity_poly.pdbx_strand_id
1 'polypeptide(L)'
;MLLDQGLERVVVDVDYGADPIWAFRSEGVVGNLDLDAFGLETQLVDALRSWARDWESGVAAVSAGVESSADREQRWRAMGRTLANRLQSALRGHLLVHYAFDADPESPVWDQS
;
A
#
# COMPACT_ATOMS: atom_id res chain seq x y z
N MET A 1 -20.15 -5.59 -4.41
CA MET A 1 -19.05 -5.27 -3.47
C MET A 1 -17.85 -6.08 -3.94
N LEU A 2 -16.66 -5.48 -4.14
CA LEU A 2 -15.50 -6.15 -4.77
C LEU A 2 -15.02 -7.42 -4.03
N LEU A 3 -15.42 -7.58 -2.76
CA LEU A 3 -15.15 -8.78 -1.95
C LEU A 3 -15.77 -10.08 -2.53
N ASP A 4 -16.76 -10.00 -3.41
CA ASP A 4 -17.35 -11.17 -4.08
C ASP A 4 -16.52 -11.71 -5.27
N GLN A 5 -15.38 -11.08 -5.61
CA GLN A 5 -14.58 -11.45 -6.78
C GLN A 5 -13.48 -12.51 -6.52
N GLY A 6 -13.53 -13.21 -5.38
CA GLY A 6 -12.53 -14.23 -5.06
C GLY A 6 -11.13 -13.65 -4.78
N LEU A 7 -11.09 -12.39 -4.33
CA LEU A 7 -9.86 -11.81 -3.79
C LEU A 7 -9.48 -12.55 -2.50
N GLU A 8 -8.19 -12.79 -2.31
CA GLU A 8 -7.68 -13.54 -1.15
C GLU A 8 -6.79 -12.67 -0.26
N ARG A 9 -6.01 -11.78 -0.88
CA ARG A 9 -5.11 -10.87 -0.18
C ARG A 9 -4.98 -9.53 -0.89
N VAL A 10 -4.56 -8.54 -0.12
CA VAL A 10 -4.09 -7.25 -0.62
C VAL A 10 -2.71 -6.94 -0.06
N VAL A 11 -1.93 -6.19 -0.83
CA VAL A 11 -0.63 -5.66 -0.42
C VAL A 11 -0.72 -4.14 -0.39
N VAL A 12 -0.29 -3.54 0.72
CA VAL A 12 -0.08 -2.10 0.84
C VAL A 12 1.30 -1.79 0.29
N ASP A 13 1.35 -1.14 -0.87
CA ASP A 13 2.57 -0.77 -1.57
C ASP A 13 2.36 0.55 -2.31
N VAL A 14 3.42 1.33 -2.49
CA VAL A 14 3.36 2.56 -3.28
C VAL A 14 3.74 2.27 -4.71
N ASP A 15 2.90 2.73 -5.63
CA ASP A 15 3.23 2.85 -7.03
C ASP A 15 2.87 4.26 -7.51
N TYR A 16 3.68 4.80 -8.39
CA TYR A 16 3.66 6.22 -8.75
C TYR A 16 2.33 6.59 -9.43
N GLY A 17 1.56 7.47 -8.78
CA GLY A 17 0.27 7.94 -9.27
C GLY A 17 -0.90 6.95 -9.13
N ALA A 18 -0.71 5.82 -8.42
CA ALA A 18 -1.75 4.83 -8.16
C ALA A 18 -2.23 4.85 -6.70
N ASP A 19 -3.40 4.26 -6.44
CA ASP A 19 -3.82 4.03 -5.05
C ASP A 19 -2.85 3.01 -4.38
N PRO A 20 -2.59 3.06 -3.07
CA PRO A 20 -1.52 2.27 -2.47
C PRO A 20 -1.87 0.79 -2.18
N ILE A 21 -2.88 0.22 -2.82
CA ILE A 21 -3.38 -1.13 -2.52
C ILE A 21 -3.41 -1.99 -3.77
N TRP A 22 -2.69 -3.10 -3.73
CA TRP A 22 -2.65 -4.10 -4.79
C TRP A 22 -3.43 -5.34 -4.39
N ALA A 23 -4.36 -5.78 -5.24
CA ALA A 23 -5.22 -6.93 -4.98
C ALA A 23 -4.69 -8.19 -5.67
N PHE A 24 -4.86 -9.33 -5.01
CA PHE A 24 -4.40 -10.63 -5.47
C PHE A 24 -5.49 -11.69 -5.30
N ARG A 25 -5.42 -12.68 -6.20
CA ARG A 25 -6.12 -13.96 -6.14
C ARG A 25 -5.10 -15.11 -6.26
N SER A 26 -5.55 -16.35 -6.07
CA SER A 26 -4.71 -17.55 -6.21
C SER A 26 -3.91 -17.64 -7.52
N GLU A 27 -4.45 -17.10 -8.62
CA GLU A 27 -3.78 -17.08 -9.93
C GLU A 27 -2.79 -15.92 -10.13
N GLY A 28 -2.73 -14.94 -9.23
CA GLY A 28 -1.79 -13.81 -9.32
C GLY A 28 -2.39 -12.43 -9.00
N VAL A 29 -1.71 -11.39 -9.48
CA VAL A 29 -2.09 -9.98 -9.29
C VAL A 29 -3.35 -9.69 -10.10
N VAL A 30 -4.35 -9.11 -9.44
CA VAL A 30 -5.56 -8.58 -10.10
C VAL A 30 -5.32 -7.15 -10.58
N GLY A 31 -4.61 -6.37 -9.78
CA GLY A 31 -4.20 -5.01 -10.12
C GLY A 31 -4.31 -4.05 -8.94
N ASN A 32 -4.19 -2.76 -9.25
CA ASN A 32 -4.43 -1.69 -8.32
C ASN A 32 -5.92 -1.63 -7.94
N LEU A 33 -6.20 -1.50 -6.64
CA LEU A 33 -7.55 -1.47 -6.11
C LEU A 33 -8.06 -0.03 -6.00
N ASP A 34 -9.16 0.27 -6.67
CA ASP A 34 -9.90 1.52 -6.49
C ASP A 34 -10.50 1.58 -5.07
N LEU A 35 -9.95 2.47 -4.23
CA LEU A 35 -10.34 2.59 -2.83
C LEU A 35 -11.73 3.17 -2.63
N ASP A 36 -12.21 3.99 -3.57
CA ASP A 36 -13.54 4.60 -3.49
C ASP A 36 -14.63 3.56 -3.78
N ALA A 37 -14.34 2.60 -4.67
CA ALA A 37 -15.21 1.47 -4.98
C ALA A 37 -15.17 0.35 -3.92
N PHE A 38 -14.15 0.32 -3.06
CA PHE A 38 -13.92 -0.77 -2.13
C PHE A 38 -14.76 -0.70 -0.85
N GLY A 39 -15.30 0.48 -0.53
CA GLY A 39 -16.18 0.67 0.63
C GLY A 39 -15.45 0.76 1.97
N LEU A 40 -14.20 1.24 1.97
CA LEU A 40 -13.45 1.56 3.18
C LEU A 40 -13.94 2.87 3.81
N GLU A 41 -13.62 3.06 5.09
CA GLU A 41 -13.82 4.36 5.74
C GLU A 41 -13.04 5.46 5.02
N THR A 42 -13.71 6.59 4.71
CA THR A 42 -13.10 7.73 4.00
C THR A 42 -11.80 8.20 4.65
N GLN A 43 -11.73 8.22 5.99
CA GLN A 43 -10.52 8.63 6.71
C GLN A 43 -9.33 7.68 6.49
N LEU A 44 -9.59 6.38 6.31
CA LEU A 44 -8.53 5.41 6.02
C LEU A 44 -8.06 5.56 4.57
N VAL A 45 -8.99 5.77 3.63
CA VAL A 45 -8.69 6.05 2.21
C VAL A 45 -7.82 7.30 2.08
N ASP A 46 -8.21 8.39 2.74
CA ASP A 46 -7.46 9.65 2.72
C ASP A 46 -6.06 9.49 3.32
N ALA A 47 -5.94 8.75 4.42
CA ALA A 47 -4.65 8.50 5.06
C ALA A 47 -3.72 7.65 4.19
N LEU A 48 -4.25 6.61 3.54
CA LEU A 48 -3.53 5.78 2.57
C LEU A 48 -3.00 6.61 1.40
N ARG A 49 -3.88 7.39 0.75
CA ARG A 49 -3.52 8.27 -0.37
C ARG A 49 -2.50 9.35 0.05
N SER A 50 -2.66 9.92 1.24
CA SER A 50 -1.72 10.92 1.75
C SER A 50 -0.34 10.31 2.02
N TRP A 51 -0.29 9.10 2.55
CA TRP A 51 0.95 8.37 2.77
C TRP A 51 1.67 8.02 1.46
N ALA A 52 0.93 7.64 0.42
CA ALA A 52 1.49 7.40 -0.92
C ALA A 52 2.09 8.67 -1.53
N ARG A 53 1.36 9.80 -1.50
CA ARG A 53 1.85 11.10 -2.00
C ARG A 53 3.06 11.64 -1.23
N ASP A 54 3.16 11.35 0.07
CA ASP A 54 4.36 11.71 0.84
C ASP A 54 5.59 11.00 0.27
N TRP A 55 5.52 9.71 -0.07
CA TRP A 55 6.63 9.01 -0.71
C TRP A 55 7.13 9.74 -1.96
N GLU A 56 6.22 10.07 -2.88
CA GLU A 56 6.52 10.76 -4.15
C GLU A 56 7.19 12.12 -3.93
N SER A 57 6.59 12.96 -3.07
CA SER A 57 7.12 14.28 -2.70
C SER A 57 8.52 14.17 -2.09
N GLY A 58 8.72 13.08 -1.37
CA GLY A 58 9.95 12.70 -0.75
C GLY A 58 11.09 12.33 -1.65
N VAL A 59 10.79 11.47 -2.62
CA VAL A 59 11.74 11.10 -3.67
C VAL A 59 12.22 12.38 -4.36
N ALA A 60 11.31 13.31 -4.67
CA ALA A 60 11.68 14.60 -5.25
C ALA A 60 12.58 15.46 -4.33
N ALA A 61 12.29 15.52 -3.02
CA ALA A 61 13.10 16.28 -2.05
C ALA A 61 14.50 15.69 -1.83
N VAL A 62 14.61 14.37 -1.77
CA VAL A 62 15.91 13.65 -1.68
C VAL A 62 16.70 13.85 -2.97
N SER A 63 16.08 13.74 -4.15
CA SER A 63 16.74 14.04 -5.43
C SER A 63 17.23 15.49 -5.51
N ALA A 64 16.57 16.42 -4.81
CA ALA A 64 16.98 17.82 -4.71
C ALA A 64 18.02 18.10 -3.59
N GLY A 65 18.40 17.09 -2.80
CA GLY A 65 19.40 17.21 -1.72
C GLY A 65 18.92 17.98 -0.48
N VAL A 66 17.61 18.06 -0.25
CA VAL A 66 17.00 18.92 0.79
C VAL A 66 16.88 18.24 2.16
N GLU A 67 16.88 16.90 2.22
CA GLU A 67 16.65 16.13 3.46
C GLU A 67 17.49 14.84 3.51
N SER A 68 17.81 14.34 4.71
CA SER A 68 18.42 13.02 4.86
C SER A 68 17.38 11.92 4.62
N SER A 69 17.71 10.94 3.78
CA SER A 69 16.73 9.94 3.34
C SER A 69 16.30 8.97 4.44
N ALA A 70 17.20 8.61 5.37
CA ALA A 70 16.99 7.48 6.28
C ALA A 70 15.91 7.71 7.35
N ASP A 71 15.97 8.82 8.10
CA ASP A 71 15.01 9.09 9.18
C ASP A 71 13.60 9.33 8.62
N ARG A 72 13.51 9.99 7.47
CA ARG A 72 12.26 10.20 6.77
C ARG A 72 11.68 8.88 6.27
N GLU A 73 12.47 8.06 5.60
CA GLU A 73 12.06 6.74 5.13
C GLU A 73 11.59 5.86 6.30
N GLN A 74 12.29 5.88 7.44
CA GLN A 74 11.88 5.14 8.62
C GLN A 74 10.51 5.59 9.16
N ARG A 75 10.27 6.90 9.27
CA ARG A 75 8.96 7.45 9.69
C ARG A 75 7.86 7.09 8.71
N TRP A 76 8.15 7.20 7.42
CA TRP A 76 7.22 6.85 6.35
C TRP A 76 6.86 5.35 6.38
N ARG A 77 7.85 4.46 6.57
CA ARG A 77 7.63 3.01 6.70
C ARG A 77 6.79 2.67 7.94
N ALA A 78 7.06 3.32 9.07
CA ALA A 78 6.28 3.12 10.30
C ALA A 78 4.81 3.54 10.12
N MET A 79 4.56 4.63 9.38
CA MET A 79 3.20 5.05 9.03
C MET A 79 2.51 4.04 8.11
N GLY A 80 3.20 3.56 7.06
CA GLY A 80 2.68 2.55 6.15
C GLY A 80 2.24 1.28 6.87
N ARG A 81 3.08 0.77 7.79
CA ARG A 81 2.74 -0.38 8.65
C ARG A 81 1.51 -0.12 9.50
N THR A 82 1.39 1.08 10.07
CA THR A 82 0.21 1.46 10.88
C THR A 82 -1.06 1.43 10.03
N LEU A 83 -1.00 1.97 8.81
CA LEU A 83 -2.14 1.97 7.89
C LEU A 83 -2.49 0.56 7.40
N ALA A 84 -1.50 -0.29 7.13
CA ALA A 84 -1.73 -1.70 6.80
C ALA A 84 -2.43 -2.45 7.93
N ASN A 85 -2.05 -2.24 9.19
CA ASN A 85 -2.74 -2.83 10.34
C ASN A 85 -4.18 -2.32 10.51
N ARG A 86 -4.43 -1.03 10.24
CA ARG A 86 -5.79 -0.48 10.23
C ARG A 86 -6.63 -1.10 9.12
N LEU A 87 -6.05 -1.25 7.93
CA LEU A 87 -6.70 -1.93 6.81
C LEU A 87 -6.99 -3.41 7.12
N GLN A 88 -6.04 -4.13 7.72
CA GLN A 88 -6.25 -5.51 8.18
C GLN A 88 -7.41 -5.62 9.16
N SER A 89 -7.56 -4.63 10.03
CA SER A 89 -8.67 -4.57 10.99
C SER A 89 -10.00 -4.30 10.29
N ALA A 90 -10.03 -3.38 9.32
CA ALA A 90 -11.21 -3.06 8.53
C ALA A 90 -11.67 -4.24 7.63
N LEU A 91 -10.72 -5.05 7.15
CA LEU A 91 -10.97 -6.20 6.27
C LEU A 91 -10.99 -7.54 7.00
N ARG A 92 -11.04 -7.52 8.33
CA ARG A 92 -10.91 -8.72 9.15
C ARG A 92 -11.95 -9.77 8.75
N GLY A 93 -11.46 -10.96 8.40
CA GLY A 93 -12.30 -12.08 7.98
C GLY A 93 -12.65 -12.11 6.49
N HIS A 94 -12.24 -11.09 5.73
CA HIS A 94 -12.47 -11.02 4.28
C HIS A 94 -11.18 -11.20 3.49
N LEU A 95 -10.10 -10.48 3.84
CA LEU A 95 -8.83 -10.51 3.12
C LEU A 95 -7.64 -10.49 4.06
N LEU A 96 -6.55 -11.13 3.63
CA LEU A 96 -5.24 -10.97 4.23
C LEU A 96 -4.60 -9.67 3.76
N VAL A 97 -3.99 -8.91 4.66
CA VAL A 97 -3.31 -7.66 4.33
C VAL A 97 -1.83 -7.81 4.63
N HIS A 98 -1.00 -7.56 3.63
CA HIS A 98 0.45 -7.51 3.75
C HIS A 98 0.93 -6.07 3.56
N TYR A 99 2.01 -5.70 4.23
CA TYR A 99 2.72 -4.45 3.96
C TYR A 99 4.04 -4.78 3.25
N ALA A 100 4.25 -4.21 2.06
CA ALA A 100 5.36 -4.60 1.17
C ALA A 100 6.76 -4.42 1.81
N PHE A 101 6.87 -3.56 2.82
CA PHE A 101 8.13 -3.21 3.46
C PHE A 101 8.38 -3.96 4.79
N ASP A 102 7.49 -4.89 5.19
CA ASP A 102 7.58 -5.58 6.48
C ASP A 102 8.49 -6.80 6.52
N ALA A 103 8.68 -7.48 5.39
CA ALA A 103 9.75 -8.43 5.06
C ALA A 103 9.24 -9.40 3.99
N ASP A 104 9.99 -9.60 2.92
CA ASP A 104 10.53 -10.90 2.49
C ASP A 104 11.46 -10.65 1.27
N PRO A 105 12.72 -11.12 1.20
CA PRO A 105 13.47 -11.21 -0.07
C PRO A 105 12.73 -12.03 -1.14
N GLU A 106 11.71 -12.80 -0.76
CA GLU A 106 10.76 -13.49 -1.64
C GLU A 106 9.41 -12.77 -1.81
N SER A 107 9.24 -11.56 -1.24
CA SER A 107 8.11 -10.69 -1.59
C SER A 107 8.16 -10.55 -3.10
N PRO A 108 7.04 -10.74 -3.82
CA PRO A 108 7.05 -10.82 -5.27
C PRO A 108 7.83 -9.62 -5.78
N VAL A 109 9.05 -9.90 -6.26
CA VAL A 109 9.81 -8.93 -7.02
C VAL A 109 8.85 -8.61 -8.15
N TRP A 110 8.34 -7.39 -8.16
CA TRP A 110 7.55 -6.88 -9.26
C TRP A 110 8.47 -6.96 -10.47
N ASP A 111 8.41 -8.07 -11.20
CA ASP A 111 9.23 -8.32 -12.37
C ASP A 111 8.67 -7.38 -13.43
N GLN A 112 9.19 -6.16 -13.46
CA GLN A 112 8.92 -5.17 -14.48
C GLN A 112 9.54 -5.70 -15.78
N SER A 113 8.77 -6.53 -16.47
CA SER A 113 9.04 -6.99 -17.83
C SER A 113 8.48 -6.01 -18.86
#